data_AF-A0A5B1M2M9-F1
#
_entry.id   AF-A0A5B1M2M9-F1
#
_cell.length_a   1.000
_cell.length_b   1.000
_cell.length_c   1.000
_cell.angle_alpha   90.00
_cell.angle_beta   90.00
_cell.angle_gamma   90.00
#
_symmetry.space_group_name_H-M   'P 1'
#
loop_
_entity.id
_entity.type
_entity.pdbx_description
1 polymer ?
#
loop_
_entity_poly.entity_id
_entity_poly.type
_entity_poly.pdbx_seq_one_letter_code
_entity_poly.pdbx_strand_id
1 'polypeptide(L)'
;MAPADLWLGPGDDHLEIRVLGDAVINVGPGDDSVFMDVDPTARLSVVGGVGSDEIRLSFSGHPDGRVLLNQRYARLRIGTGPVGELWGWDVLHLWGDHDWVYRGTNSHDGLIVNAGRFTGRTYGGDDVVTLRGPGPHYVNGGAGARDHVDADRGAATCVAVELGSCVPWR
;
A
#
# COMPACT_ATOMS: atom_id res chain seq x y z
N MET A 1 -6.74 -24.55 -7.71
CA MET A 1 -5.99 -24.74 -6.46
C MET A 1 -6.88 -24.25 -5.32
N ALA A 2 -6.85 -24.89 -4.16
CA ALA A 2 -7.55 -24.38 -2.98
C ALA A 2 -6.85 -23.08 -2.50
N PRO A 3 -7.56 -22.17 -1.83
CA PRO A 3 -6.93 -21.00 -1.25
C PRO A 3 -5.84 -21.43 -0.27
N ALA A 4 -4.71 -20.73 -0.27
CA ALA A 4 -3.72 -20.89 0.78
C ALA A 4 -4.20 -20.09 2.01
N ASP A 5 -4.58 -20.79 3.07
CA ASP A 5 -4.93 -20.19 4.35
C ASP A 5 -3.71 -20.30 5.29
N LEU A 6 -3.13 -19.16 5.66
CA LEU A 6 -1.95 -19.08 6.52
C LEU A 6 -2.25 -18.24 7.77
N TRP A 7 -1.88 -18.79 8.93
CA TRP A 7 -2.04 -18.18 10.25
C TRP A 7 -0.72 -18.31 11.00
N LEU A 8 -0.06 -17.18 11.31
CA LEU A 8 1.27 -17.21 11.93
C LEU A 8 1.19 -17.26 13.46
N GLY A 9 0.26 -16.51 14.06
CA GLY A 9 -0.06 -16.58 15.48
C GLY A 9 0.49 -15.38 16.25
N PRO A 10 0.71 -15.50 17.57
CA PRO A 10 1.33 -14.42 18.34
C PRO A 10 2.86 -14.38 18.18
N GLY A 11 3.42 -13.17 18.17
CA GLY A 11 4.86 -12.92 18.11
C GLY A 11 5.21 -12.05 16.90
N ASP A 12 6.45 -11.56 16.85
CA ASP A 12 6.93 -10.75 15.72
C ASP A 12 7.30 -11.69 14.56
N ASP A 13 6.40 -11.80 13.58
CA ASP A 13 6.51 -12.74 12.49
C ASP A 13 7.10 -12.11 11.22
N HIS A 14 7.77 -12.96 10.43
CA HIS A 14 8.33 -12.57 9.14
C HIS A 14 7.93 -13.58 8.07
N LEU A 15 7.26 -13.09 7.03
CA LEU A 15 6.76 -13.92 5.93
C LEU A 15 7.25 -13.38 4.58
N GLU A 16 7.95 -14.21 3.81
CA GLU A 16 8.20 -13.97 2.39
C GLU A 16 7.48 -15.04 1.57
N ILE A 17 6.58 -14.64 0.67
CA ILE A 17 5.76 -15.59 -0.10
C ILE A 17 5.45 -15.10 -1.50
N ARG A 18 5.30 -16.05 -2.43
CA ARG A 18 4.74 -15.81 -3.75
C ARG A 18 3.33 -16.37 -3.84
N VAL A 19 2.37 -15.52 -4.16
CA VAL A 19 0.94 -15.84 -4.21
C VAL A 19 0.51 -16.02 -5.66
N LEU A 20 0.30 -17.27 -6.09
CA LEU A 20 -0.06 -17.62 -7.49
C LEU A 20 -1.56 -17.88 -7.69
N GLY A 21 -2.37 -17.71 -6.65
CA GLY A 21 -3.80 -17.95 -6.63
C GLY A 21 -4.40 -17.38 -5.34
N ASP A 22 -5.69 -17.62 -5.11
CA ASP A 22 -6.38 -17.06 -3.94
C ASP A 22 -5.67 -17.40 -2.62
N ALA A 23 -5.55 -16.42 -1.74
CA ALA A 23 -4.87 -16.57 -0.45
C ALA A 23 -5.52 -15.73 0.64
N VAL A 24 -5.56 -16.30 1.84
CA VAL A 24 -5.95 -15.64 3.08
C VAL A 24 -4.79 -15.75 4.07
N ILE A 25 -4.27 -14.62 4.51
CA ILE A 25 -3.13 -14.54 5.42
C ILE A 25 -3.54 -13.70 6.62
N ASN A 26 -3.30 -14.24 7.81
CA ASN A 26 -3.47 -13.54 9.08
C ASN A 26 -2.16 -13.71 9.85
N VAL A 27 -1.48 -12.60 10.13
CA VAL A 27 -0.19 -12.66 10.82
C VAL A 27 -0.41 -12.76 12.32
N GLY A 28 -1.26 -11.92 12.91
CA GLY A 28 -1.72 -12.09 14.29
C GLY A 28 -1.33 -10.90 15.15
N PRO A 29 -1.19 -11.06 16.47
CA PRO A 29 -0.65 -10.01 17.33
C PRO A 29 0.88 -10.08 17.42
N GLY A 30 1.56 -8.97 17.17
CA GLY A 30 3.01 -8.86 17.10
C GLY A 30 3.41 -7.72 16.18
N ASP A 31 4.69 -7.36 16.14
CA ASP A 31 5.19 -6.42 15.14
C ASP A 31 5.62 -7.21 13.89
N ASP A 32 4.74 -7.31 12.89
CA ASP A 32 4.87 -8.28 11.80
C ASP A 32 5.42 -7.67 10.50
N SER A 33 6.09 -8.50 9.69
CA SER A 33 6.61 -8.09 8.39
C SER A 33 6.29 -9.09 7.28
N VAL A 34 5.58 -8.64 6.24
CA VAL A 34 5.10 -9.50 5.14
C VAL A 34 5.57 -8.99 3.78
N PHE A 35 6.27 -9.84 3.04
CA PHE A 35 6.79 -9.57 1.70
C PHE A 35 6.12 -10.51 0.70
N MET A 36 5.37 -9.94 -0.25
CA MET A 36 4.59 -10.72 -1.21
C MET A 36 4.86 -10.33 -2.65
N ASP A 37 5.09 -11.33 -3.50
CA ASP A 37 4.92 -11.24 -4.96
C ASP A 37 3.60 -11.91 -5.35
N VAL A 38 2.65 -11.12 -5.83
CA VAL A 38 1.25 -11.52 -5.98
C VAL A 38 0.89 -11.55 -7.45
N ASP A 39 0.29 -12.67 -7.89
CA ASP A 39 -0.35 -12.76 -9.18
C ASP A 39 -1.56 -11.81 -9.21
N PRO A 40 -1.64 -10.89 -10.18
CA PRO A 40 -2.68 -9.87 -10.27
C PRO A 40 -4.10 -10.43 -10.45
N THR A 41 -4.24 -11.71 -10.79
CA THR A 41 -5.53 -12.40 -10.91
C THR A 41 -5.99 -13.05 -9.60
N ALA A 42 -5.12 -13.16 -8.59
CA ALA A 42 -5.42 -13.75 -7.31
C ALA A 42 -6.34 -12.86 -6.46
N ARG A 43 -7.30 -13.47 -5.75
CA ARG A 43 -7.96 -12.82 -4.62
C ARG A 43 -7.06 -12.91 -3.39
N LEU A 44 -6.60 -11.77 -2.91
CA LEU A 44 -5.71 -11.70 -1.76
C LEU A 44 -6.41 -11.02 -0.57
N SER A 45 -6.49 -11.72 0.56
CA SER A 45 -6.91 -11.16 1.84
C SER A 45 -5.76 -11.25 2.85
N VAL A 46 -5.24 -10.11 3.32
CA VAL A 46 -4.13 -10.06 4.28
C VAL A 46 -4.44 -9.11 5.42
N VAL A 47 -4.31 -9.63 6.64
CA VAL A 47 -4.57 -8.91 7.89
C VAL A 47 -3.29 -8.90 8.70
N GLY A 48 -2.81 -7.71 9.07
CA GLY A 48 -1.69 -7.51 10.01
C GLY A 48 -2.12 -8.01 11.39
N GLY A 49 -2.72 -7.14 12.17
CA GLY A 49 -3.46 -7.53 13.35
C GLY A 49 -3.32 -6.45 14.39
N VAL A 50 -2.70 -6.78 15.52
CA VAL A 50 -2.40 -5.80 16.57
C VAL A 50 -0.89 -5.74 16.75
N GLY A 51 -0.31 -4.58 16.50
CA GLY A 51 1.11 -4.30 16.62
C GLY A 51 1.50 -3.22 15.62
N SER A 52 2.80 -3.06 15.39
CA SER A 52 3.34 -2.21 14.34
C SER A 52 3.71 -3.08 13.13
N ASP A 53 2.85 -3.09 12.12
CA ASP A 53 2.93 -4.04 11.01
C ASP A 53 3.42 -3.40 9.70
N GLU A 54 4.29 -4.11 8.97
CA GLU A 54 4.79 -3.72 7.65
C GLU A 54 4.41 -4.75 6.58
N ILE A 55 3.93 -4.26 5.43
CA ILE A 55 3.69 -5.09 4.25
C ILE A 55 4.34 -4.53 3.00
N ARG A 56 5.03 -5.40 2.26
CA ARG A 56 5.50 -5.15 0.90
C ARG A 56 4.67 -5.96 -0.10
N LEU A 57 3.93 -5.23 -0.94
CA LEU A 57 3.19 -5.78 -2.07
C LEU A 57 3.94 -5.53 -3.37
N SER A 58 4.31 -6.61 -4.05
CA SER A 58 4.82 -6.59 -5.42
C SER A 58 3.82 -7.30 -6.32
N PHE A 59 3.53 -6.72 -7.48
CA PHE A 59 2.74 -7.36 -8.53
C PHE A 59 3.60 -7.48 -9.79
N SER A 60 3.57 -8.63 -10.45
CA SER A 60 4.30 -8.87 -11.69
C SER A 60 3.35 -9.10 -12.87
N GLY A 61 3.72 -8.60 -14.05
CA GLY A 61 3.11 -9.01 -15.33
C GLY A 61 1.77 -8.37 -15.72
N HIS A 62 1.37 -7.23 -15.14
CA HIS A 62 0.10 -6.57 -15.48
C HIS A 62 0.22 -5.03 -15.65
N PRO A 63 0.92 -4.54 -16.68
CA PRO A 63 1.24 -3.12 -16.83
C PRO A 63 -0.01 -2.20 -16.90
N ASP A 64 -1.17 -2.74 -17.26
CA ASP A 64 -2.38 -1.93 -17.50
C ASP A 64 -3.39 -1.93 -16.34
N GLY A 65 -3.08 -2.60 -15.23
CA GLY A 65 -3.97 -2.73 -14.08
C GLY A 65 -3.78 -1.62 -13.05
N ARG A 66 -4.81 -0.81 -12.82
CA ARG A 66 -4.87 0.08 -11.64
C ARG A 66 -5.02 -0.74 -10.36
N VAL A 67 -4.19 -0.52 -9.35
CA VAL A 67 -4.30 -1.16 -8.04
C VAL A 67 -5.04 -0.21 -7.09
N LEU A 68 -6.18 -0.66 -6.57
CA LEU A 68 -6.97 0.05 -5.57
C LEU A 68 -6.69 -0.54 -4.19
N LEU A 69 -6.18 0.29 -3.30
CA LEU A 69 -5.96 0.00 -1.89
C LEU A 69 -6.82 0.93 -1.05
N ASN A 70 -7.64 0.36 -0.17
CA ASN A 70 -8.51 1.11 0.71
C ASN A 70 -8.50 0.48 2.10
N GLN A 71 -7.56 0.93 2.92
CA GLN A 71 -7.36 0.42 4.28
C GLN A 71 -8.59 0.67 5.15
N ARG A 72 -9.21 1.85 5.03
CA ARG A 72 -10.42 2.22 5.80
C ARG A 72 -11.58 1.24 5.64
N TYR A 73 -11.73 0.63 4.47
CA TYR A 73 -12.81 -0.33 4.20
C TYR A 73 -12.29 -1.75 3.96
N ALA A 74 -11.02 -2.03 4.28
CA ALA A 74 -10.37 -3.32 4.07
C ALA A 74 -10.55 -3.86 2.63
N ARG A 75 -10.16 -3.08 1.61
CA ARG A 75 -10.30 -3.51 0.20
C ARG A 75 -9.00 -3.40 -0.58
N LEU A 76 -8.68 -4.48 -1.28
CA LEU A 76 -7.64 -4.57 -2.29
C LEU A 76 -8.29 -5.02 -3.62
N ARG A 77 -7.96 -4.35 -4.72
CA ARG A 77 -8.32 -4.82 -6.07
C ARG A 77 -7.24 -4.46 -7.08
N ILE A 78 -6.86 -5.41 -7.92
CA ILE A 78 -5.85 -5.24 -8.97
C ILE A 78 -6.54 -5.28 -10.33
N GLY A 79 -6.54 -4.16 -11.07
CA GLY A 79 -7.24 -4.03 -12.35
C GLY A 79 -8.72 -4.39 -12.26
N THR A 80 -9.15 -5.32 -13.11
CA THR A 80 -10.50 -5.92 -13.12
C THR A 80 -10.59 -7.22 -12.31
N GLY A 81 -9.52 -7.60 -11.61
CA GLY A 81 -9.44 -8.79 -10.78
C GLY A 81 -10.42 -8.79 -9.60
N PRO A 82 -10.49 -9.91 -8.87
CA PRO A 82 -11.35 -10.03 -7.70
C PRO A 82 -11.00 -9.00 -6.62
N VAL A 83 -12.00 -8.64 -5.82
CA VAL A 83 -11.80 -7.82 -4.62
C VAL A 83 -11.39 -8.74 -3.48
N GLY A 84 -10.24 -8.45 -2.88
CA GLY A 84 -9.77 -9.03 -1.63
C GLY A 84 -9.71 -7.99 -0.51
N GLU A 85 -9.04 -8.33 0.58
CA GLU A 85 -8.98 -7.53 1.81
C GLU A 85 -7.55 -7.14 2.18
N LEU A 86 -7.36 -5.91 2.64
CA LEU A 86 -6.08 -5.42 3.16
C LEU A 86 -6.35 -4.39 4.26
N TRP A 87 -5.98 -4.71 5.50
CA TRP A 87 -6.16 -3.80 6.64
C TRP A 87 -5.24 -4.18 7.82
N GLY A 88 -5.07 -3.23 8.74
CA GLY A 88 -4.25 -3.41 9.94
C GLY A 88 -2.76 -3.30 9.65
N TRP A 89 -2.35 -2.41 8.73
CA TRP A 89 -0.95 -2.22 8.35
C TRP A 89 -0.56 -0.76 8.57
N ASP A 90 0.52 -0.55 9.31
CA ASP A 90 1.06 0.78 9.61
C ASP A 90 1.94 1.29 8.47
N VAL A 91 2.71 0.38 7.84
CA VAL A 91 3.62 0.72 6.73
C VAL A 91 3.38 -0.16 5.51
N LEU A 92 3.13 0.47 4.37
CA LEU A 92 2.91 -0.19 3.07
C LEU A 92 4.00 0.16 2.07
N HIS A 93 4.70 -0.86 1.60
CA HIS A 93 5.65 -0.78 0.50
C HIS A 93 5.00 -1.28 -0.80
N LEU A 94 4.76 -0.37 -1.73
CA LEU A 94 4.09 -0.65 -2.99
C LEU A 94 5.12 -0.74 -4.12
N TRP A 95 5.24 -1.93 -4.71
CA TRP A 95 6.18 -2.27 -5.78
C TRP A 95 5.44 -2.75 -7.03
N GLY A 96 5.87 -2.25 -8.18
CA GLY A 96 5.24 -2.51 -9.48
C GLY A 96 5.07 -1.22 -10.27
N ASP A 97 4.95 -1.34 -11.58
CA ASP A 97 4.84 -0.23 -12.53
C ASP A 97 3.40 0.31 -12.71
N HIS A 98 2.50 -0.10 -11.82
CA HIS A 98 1.07 0.16 -11.88
C HIS A 98 0.67 1.59 -11.50
N ASP A 99 -0.58 1.94 -11.85
CA ASP A 99 -1.28 3.08 -11.26
C ASP A 99 -1.83 2.68 -9.87
N TRP A 100 -1.25 3.22 -8.81
CA TRP A 100 -1.68 3.02 -7.43
C TRP A 100 -2.74 4.04 -7.03
N VAL A 101 -3.87 3.56 -6.50
CA VAL A 101 -4.90 4.39 -5.88
C VAL A 101 -5.06 4.00 -4.42
N TYR A 102 -4.65 4.89 -3.53
CA TYR A 102 -4.65 4.65 -2.10
C TYR A 102 -5.72 5.47 -1.37
N ARG A 103 -6.39 4.84 -0.41
CA ARG A 103 -7.27 5.48 0.58
C ARG A 103 -6.89 4.98 1.97
N GLY A 104 -6.33 5.90 2.74
CA GLY A 104 -5.83 5.68 4.08
C GLY A 104 -6.90 5.69 5.16
N THR A 105 -6.46 5.85 6.39
CA THR A 105 -7.28 5.73 7.60
C THR A 105 -7.39 7.08 8.33
N ASN A 106 -7.86 7.11 9.57
CA ASN A 106 -7.73 8.33 10.39
C ASN A 106 -6.53 8.22 11.37
N SER A 107 -5.72 7.17 11.19
CA SER A 107 -4.51 6.88 11.93
C SER A 107 -3.30 7.19 11.06
N HIS A 108 -2.11 7.16 11.65
CA HIS A 108 -0.85 7.30 10.91
C HIS A 108 -0.75 6.29 9.76
N ASP A 109 -0.57 6.78 8.54
CA ASP A 109 -0.30 5.96 7.36
C ASP A 109 1.16 6.14 6.89
N GLY A 110 1.93 5.05 6.84
CA GLY A 110 3.24 4.98 6.19
C GLY A 110 3.15 4.37 4.79
N LEU A 111 3.56 5.10 3.75
CA LEU A 111 3.48 4.66 2.35
C LEU A 111 4.80 4.88 1.61
N ILE A 112 5.30 3.82 0.99
CA ILE A 112 6.50 3.87 0.16
C ILE A 112 6.18 3.26 -1.21
N VAL A 113 6.04 4.14 -2.21
CA VAL A 113 5.72 3.76 -3.59
C VAL A 113 7.00 3.77 -4.41
N ASN A 114 7.53 2.58 -4.69
CA ASN A 114 8.84 2.43 -5.31
C ASN A 114 8.82 2.58 -6.84
N ALA A 115 7.67 2.38 -7.47
CA ALA A 115 7.50 2.50 -8.92
C ALA A 115 6.02 2.78 -9.27
N GLY A 116 5.78 3.14 -10.54
CA GLY A 116 4.44 3.43 -11.05
C GLY A 116 3.95 4.84 -10.72
N ARG A 117 2.66 5.10 -10.95
CA ARG A 117 2.01 6.39 -10.62
C ARG A 117 1.22 6.25 -9.34
N PHE A 118 1.02 7.36 -8.63
CA PHE A 118 0.33 7.32 -7.34
C PHE A 118 -0.76 8.38 -7.26
N THR A 119 -1.94 7.99 -6.79
CA THR A 119 -3.01 8.88 -6.40
C THR A 119 -3.54 8.45 -5.04
N GLY A 120 -3.31 9.24 -4.00
CA GLY A 120 -3.64 8.85 -2.63
C GLY A 120 -4.34 9.94 -1.84
N ARG A 121 -5.18 9.51 -0.89
CA ARG A 121 -5.62 10.33 0.23
C ARG A 121 -5.40 9.56 1.53
N THR A 122 -4.63 10.09 2.46
CA THR A 122 -4.35 9.43 3.75
C THR A 122 -5.40 9.77 4.81
N TYR A 123 -6.06 10.92 4.71
CA TYR A 123 -7.22 11.41 5.47
C TYR A 123 -6.91 12.06 6.83
N GLY A 124 -6.21 11.42 7.74
CA GLY A 124 -5.82 12.02 9.02
C GLY A 124 -4.87 11.11 9.79
N GLY A 125 -4.14 11.66 10.76
CA GLY A 125 -2.90 11.05 11.21
C GLY A 125 -1.75 12.02 10.95
N ASP A 126 -0.51 11.66 11.23
CA ASP A 126 0.66 12.42 10.77
C ASP A 126 1.33 11.60 9.68
N ASP A 127 0.87 11.66 8.44
CA ASP A 127 1.16 10.64 7.43
C ASP A 127 2.51 10.82 6.75
N VAL A 128 3.13 9.72 6.29
CA VAL A 128 4.40 9.78 5.54
C VAL A 128 4.26 9.05 4.21
N VAL A 129 4.47 9.77 3.11
CA VAL A 129 4.43 9.21 1.76
C VAL A 129 5.74 9.46 1.02
N THR A 130 6.41 8.38 0.61
CA THR A 130 7.59 8.43 -0.26
C THR A 130 7.24 7.93 -1.66
N LEU A 131 7.58 8.71 -2.69
CA LEU A 131 7.27 8.44 -4.09
C LEU A 131 8.54 8.43 -4.95
N ARG A 132 8.83 7.28 -5.57
CA ARG A 132 10.01 7.07 -6.45
C ARG A 132 9.65 6.82 -7.92
N GLY A 133 8.37 6.91 -8.27
CA GLY A 133 7.88 6.64 -9.63
C GLY A 133 8.03 7.83 -10.60
N PRO A 134 7.82 7.62 -11.91
CA PRO A 134 7.96 8.67 -12.94
C PRO A 134 6.83 9.72 -12.93
N GLY A 135 5.76 9.50 -12.15
CA GLY A 135 4.60 10.39 -12.09
C GLY A 135 3.71 10.39 -13.35
N PRO A 136 2.68 11.26 -13.39
CA PRO A 136 2.35 12.23 -12.35
C PRO A 136 1.83 11.57 -11.07
N HIS A 137 2.02 12.26 -9.94
CA HIS A 137 1.53 11.84 -8.63
C HIS A 137 0.56 12.86 -8.04
N TYR A 138 -0.40 12.37 -7.26
CA TYR A 138 -1.37 13.18 -6.52
C TYR A 138 -1.47 12.66 -5.09
N VAL A 139 -1.24 13.53 -4.10
CA VAL A 139 -1.34 13.17 -2.68
C VAL A 139 -2.16 14.22 -1.93
N ASN A 140 -3.09 13.77 -1.10
CA ASN A 140 -3.84 14.59 -0.15
C ASN A 140 -3.66 14.02 1.26
N GLY A 141 -2.95 14.73 2.13
CA GLY A 141 -2.70 14.30 3.50
C GLY A 141 -3.98 14.27 4.34
N GLY A 142 -4.77 15.33 4.23
CA GLY A 142 -6.10 15.39 4.83
C GLY A 142 -6.10 16.30 6.06
N ALA A 143 -6.45 15.75 7.22
CA ALA A 143 -6.64 16.49 8.47
C ALA A 143 -5.46 16.33 9.46
N GLY A 144 -4.33 15.80 8.98
CA GLY A 144 -3.12 15.65 9.77
C GLY A 144 -2.46 16.97 10.15
N ALA A 145 -1.54 16.92 11.11
CA ALA A 145 -0.78 18.11 11.51
C ALA A 145 0.63 18.12 10.90
N ARG A 146 1.14 16.95 10.51
CA ARG A 146 2.53 16.77 10.03
C ARG A 146 2.62 15.82 8.84
N ASP A 147 1.65 15.86 7.93
CA ASP A 147 1.70 15.03 6.75
C ASP A 147 2.93 15.42 5.91
N HIS A 148 3.74 14.41 5.59
CA HIS A 148 5.01 14.55 4.88
C HIS A 148 4.99 13.78 3.56
N VAL A 149 5.40 14.46 2.49
CA VAL A 149 5.59 13.82 1.18
C VAL A 149 6.99 14.09 0.64
N ASP A 150 7.76 13.01 0.42
CA ASP A 150 9.02 12.99 -0.30
C ASP A 150 8.79 12.41 -1.70
N ALA A 151 9.06 13.19 -2.75
CA ALA A 151 8.90 12.77 -4.13
C ALA A 151 10.14 13.11 -4.96
N ASP A 152 10.51 12.24 -5.89
CA ASP A 152 11.68 12.48 -6.75
C ASP A 152 11.54 13.76 -7.57
N ARG A 153 12.62 14.56 -7.63
CA ARG A 153 12.65 15.92 -8.22
C ARG A 153 12.28 16.01 -9.70
N GLY A 154 12.20 14.88 -10.42
CA GLY A 154 11.82 14.81 -11.83
C GLY A 154 10.37 14.39 -12.09
N ALA A 155 9.63 13.96 -11.06
CA ALA A 155 8.26 13.49 -11.20
C ALA A 155 7.28 14.64 -10.97
N ALA A 156 6.34 14.82 -11.90
CA ALA A 156 5.31 15.85 -11.75
C ALA A 156 4.37 15.47 -10.59
N THR A 157 4.45 16.19 -9.46
CA THR A 157 3.79 15.79 -8.21
C THR A 157 2.92 16.93 -7.69
N CYS A 158 1.63 16.67 -7.54
CA CYS A 158 0.68 17.57 -6.89
C CYS A 158 0.44 17.09 -5.46
N VAL A 159 0.70 17.96 -4.48
CA VAL A 159 0.55 17.61 -3.06
C VAL A 159 -0.30 18.65 -2.33
N ALA A 160 -1.26 18.17 -1.54
CA ALA A 160 -2.01 18.96 -0.57
C ALA A 160 -1.75 18.38 0.83
N VAL A 161 -0.67 18.83 1.46
CA VAL A 161 -0.19 18.42 2.80
C VAL A 161 0.41 19.62 3.53
N GLU A 162 0.64 19.49 4.84
CA GLU A 162 1.24 20.51 5.69
C GLU A 162 2.75 20.66 5.42
N LEU A 163 3.48 19.57 5.13
CA LEU A 163 4.92 19.56 4.90
C LEU A 163 5.28 18.81 3.61
N GLY A 164 5.81 19.48 2.59
CA GLY A 164 6.25 18.78 1.37
C GLY A 164 7.18 19.58 0.46
N SER A 165 8.03 18.87 -0.29
CA SER A 165 8.83 19.45 -1.37
C SER A 165 8.10 19.31 -2.71
N CYS A 166 7.28 20.28 -3.07
CA CYS A 166 6.68 20.32 -4.41
C CYS A 166 7.60 21.06 -5.38
N VAL A 167 7.94 20.44 -6.51
CA VAL A 167 8.50 21.16 -7.66
C VAL A 167 7.34 21.67 -8.50
N PRO A 168 7.21 23.00 -8.74
CA PRO A 168 6.15 23.51 -9.59
C PRO A 168 6.32 23.06 -11.04
N TRP A 169 5.19 22.76 -11.69
CA TRP A 169 5.10 22.51 -13.13
C TRP A 169 5.72 23.70 -13.89
N ARG A 170 6.66 23.43 -14.79
CA ARG A 170 7.11 24.37 -15.83
C ARG A 170 6.56 23.94 -17.17
#